data_AF-A0A0G0P6Y6-F1
#
_entry.id   AF-A0A0G0P6Y6-F1
#
_cell.length_a   1.000
_cell.length_b   1.000
_cell.length_c   1.000
_cell.angle_alpha   90.00
_cell.angle_beta   90.00
_cell.angle_gamma   90.00
#
_symmetry.space_group_name_H-M   'P 1'
#
loop_
_entity.id
_entity.type
_entity.pdbx_description
1 polymer ?
#
loop_
_entity_poly.entity_id
_entity_poly.type
_entity_poly.pdbx_seq_one_letter_code
_entity_poly.pdbx_strand_id
1 'polypeptide(L)'
;MTTKIISWLFGIIFFAIGLVNLFWGNDSIFGAFIILLSFVYFPPVNTLLKEKTGFTIPTSIKIVLAIFILWATLGVGELFDKIDLIMNDFKS
;
A
#
# COMPACT_ATOMS: atom_id res chain seq x y z
N MET A 1 22.11 -0.87 0.88
CA MET A 1 21.42 -0.94 2.20
C MET A 1 20.28 0.07 2.26
N THR A 2 20.50 1.32 1.85
CA THR A 2 19.52 2.41 1.79
C THR A 2 18.26 2.11 0.98
N THR A 3 18.40 1.45 -0.17
CA THR A 3 17.26 1.05 -1.03
C THR A 3 16.30 0.06 -0.38
N LYS A 4 16.80 -0.80 0.53
CA LYS A 4 15.97 -1.77 1.25
C LYS A 4 15.12 -1.09 2.31
N ILE A 5 15.69 -0.14 3.05
CA ILE A 5 15.00 0.62 4.10
C ILE A 5 13.86 1.44 3.51
N ILE A 6 14.13 2.14 2.40
CA ILE A 6 13.11 2.91 1.68
C ILE A 6 11.97 2.00 1.20
N SER A 7 12.29 0.84 0.64
CA SER A 7 11.28 -0.11 0.17
C SER A 7 10.41 -0.65 1.33
N TRP A 8 11.01 -0.92 2.49
CA TRP A 8 10.27 -1.28 3.70
C TRP A 8 9.36 -0.16 4.18
N LEU A 9 9.85 1.09 4.21
CA LEU A 9 9.07 2.24 4.64
C LEU A 9 7.82 2.43 3.75
N PHE A 10 8.01 2.43 2.43
CA PHE A 10 6.89 2.52 1.49
C PHE A 10 5.94 1.33 1.61
N GLY A 11 6.47 0.11 1.76
CA GLY A 11 5.65 -1.09 1.97
C GLY A 11 4.76 -0.99 3.20
N ILE A 12 5.31 -0.57 4.34
CA ILE A 12 4.56 -0.40 5.60
C ILE A 12 3.49 0.70 5.44
N ILE A 13 3.83 1.84 4.86
CA ILE A 13 2.89 2.95 4.65
C ILE A 13 1.73 2.50 3.76
N PHE A 14 2.00 1.88 2.62
CA PHE A 14 0.96 1.42 1.70
C PHE A 14 0.13 0.29 2.29
N PHE A 15 0.74 -0.60 3.08
CA PHE A 15 0.01 -1.64 3.80
C PHE A 15 -0.96 -1.04 4.82
N ALA A 16 -0.52 -0.05 5.62
CA ALA A 16 -1.37 0.64 6.58
C ALA A 16 -2.52 1.38 5.88
N ILE A 17 -2.25 2.07 4.77
CA ILE A 17 -3.30 2.71 3.95
C ILE A 17 -4.31 1.68 3.44
N GLY A 18 -3.84 0.52 2.97
CA GLY A 18 -4.69 -0.57 2.54
C GLY A 18 -5.59 -1.10 3.66
N LEU A 19 -5.07 -1.26 4.88
CA LEU A 19 -5.86 -1.65 6.05
C LEU A 19 -6.95 -0.62 6.39
N VAL A 20 -6.61 0.67 6.41
CA VAL A 20 -7.60 1.74 6.64
C VAL A 20 -8.72 1.68 5.60
N ASN A 21 -8.37 1.48 4.32
CA ASN A 21 -9.35 1.36 3.25
C ASN A 21 -10.18 0.08 3.32
N LEU A 22 -9.60 -1.02 3.83
CA LEU A 22 -10.28 -2.30 3.96
C LEU A 22 -11.37 -2.26 5.04
N PHE A 23 -11.07 -1.64 6.19
CA PHE A 23 -11.91 -1.68 7.39
C PHE A 23 -12.80 -0.45 7.60
N TRP A 24 -12.38 0.74 7.15
CA TRP A 24 -13.13 1.99 7.36
C TRP A 24 -13.65 2.62 6.06
N GLY A 25 -13.53 1.93 4.93
CA GLY A 25 -14.00 2.40 3.63
C GLY A 25 -15.31 1.79 3.15
N ASN A 26 -15.95 2.47 2.20
CA ASN A 26 -17.08 1.91 1.44
C ASN A 26 -16.64 0.78 0.49
N ASP A 27 -15.36 0.77 0.09
CA ASP A 27 -14.78 -0.19 -0.86
C ASP A 27 -13.70 -1.08 -0.24
N SER A 28 -14.12 -2.06 0.56
CA SER A 28 -13.20 -3.05 1.16
C SER A 28 -12.36 -3.81 0.13
N ILE A 29 -12.90 -4.07 -1.07
CA ILE A 29 -12.18 -4.72 -2.18
C ILE A 29 -10.99 -3.87 -2.63
N PHE A 30 -11.18 -2.54 -2.71
CA PHE A 30 -10.10 -1.62 -3.06
C PHE A 30 -9.00 -1.62 -1.99
N GLY A 31 -9.38 -1.63 -0.70
CA GLY A 31 -8.42 -1.79 0.41
C GLY A 31 -7.58 -3.07 0.31
N ALA A 32 -8.23 -4.21 0.05
CA ALA A 32 -7.52 -5.49 -0.15
C ALA A 32 -6.56 -5.45 -1.35
N PHE A 33 -6.94 -4.77 -2.44
CA PHE A 33 -6.09 -4.57 -3.61
C PHE A 33 -4.84 -3.73 -3.28
N ILE A 34 -4.98 -2.65 -2.52
CA ILE A 34 -3.85 -1.82 -2.07
C ILE A 34 -2.92 -2.62 -1.15
N ILE A 35 -3.46 -3.43 -0.24
CA ILE A 35 -2.67 -4.35 0.59
C ILE A 35 -1.84 -5.30 -0.29
N LEU A 36 -2.46 -5.88 -1.31
CA LEU A 36 -1.76 -6.80 -2.21
C LEU A 36 -0.65 -6.09 -2.99
N LEU A 37 -0.90 -4.87 -3.47
CA LEU A 37 0.11 -4.05 -4.13
C LEU A 37 1.26 -3.65 -3.19
N SER A 38 0.98 -3.42 -1.90
CA SER A 38 2.02 -3.08 -0.92
C SER A 38 3.10 -4.16 -0.80
N PHE A 39 2.74 -5.43 -1.02
CA PHE A 39 3.69 -6.56 -0.98
C PHE A 39 4.81 -6.44 -2.01
N VAL A 40 4.60 -5.75 -3.14
CA VAL A 40 5.62 -5.48 -4.16
C VAL A 40 6.82 -4.70 -3.61
N TYR A 41 6.62 -3.90 -2.56
CA TYR A 41 7.66 -3.11 -1.93
C TYR A 41 8.46 -3.89 -0.88
N PHE A 42 7.95 -5.02 -0.39
CA PHE A 42 8.68 -5.82 0.59
C PHE A 42 9.84 -6.57 -0.08
N PRO A 43 11.08 -6.43 0.42
CA PRO A 43 12.21 -7.20 -0.07
C PRO A 43 12.01 -8.73 -0.10
N PRO A 44 11.41 -9.41 0.91
CA PRO A 44 11.19 -10.86 0.85
C PRO A 44 10.30 -11.28 -0.32
N VAL A 45 9.28 -10.50 -0.67
CA VAL A 45 8.39 -10.79 -1.80
C VAL A 45 9.13 -10.70 -3.13
N ASN A 46 10.02 -9.72 -3.28
CA ASN A 46 10.86 -9.60 -4.46
C ASN A 46 11.84 -10.79 -4.60
N THR A 47 12.40 -11.27 -3.49
CA THR A 47 13.27 -12.47 -3.49
C THR A 47 12.48 -13.71 -3.89
N LEU A 48 11.32 -13.94 -3.27
CA LEU A 48 10.45 -15.09 -3.59
C LEU A 48 9.97 -15.07 -5.05
N LEU A 49 9.62 -13.89 -5.57
CA LEU A 49 9.19 -13.75 -6.96
C LEU A 49 10.33 -14.07 -7.93
N LYS A 50 11.54 -13.57 -7.62
CA LYS A 50 12.73 -13.86 -8.43
C LYS A 50 13.08 -15.35 -8.40
N GLU A 51 12.96 -16.01 -7.25
CA GLU A 51 13.22 -17.45 -7.13
C GLU A 51 12.17 -18.30 -7.86
N LYS A 52 10.89 -17.92 -7.83
CA LYS A 52 9.82 -18.69 -8.47
C LYS A 52 9.68 -18.44 -9.97
N THR A 53 9.91 -17.21 -10.42
CA THR A 53 9.59 -16.79 -11.80
C THR A 53 10.81 -16.32 -12.59
N GLY A 54 11.97 -16.13 -11.93
CA GLY A 54 13.14 -15.50 -12.53
C GLY A 54 12.99 -13.98 -12.74
N PHE A 55 11.80 -13.42 -12.49
CA PHE A 55 11.49 -12.03 -12.79
C PHE A 55 11.87 -11.10 -11.64
N THR A 56 12.49 -9.97 -11.96
CA THR A 56 12.79 -8.90 -11.00
C THR A 56 11.95 -7.68 -11.35
N ILE A 57 11.16 -7.19 -10.41
CA ILE A 57 10.32 -6.01 -10.63
C ILE A 57 11.23 -4.78 -10.78
N PRO A 58 11.23 -4.11 -11.96
CA PRO A 58 12.06 -2.94 -12.19
C PRO A 58 11.60 -1.76 -11.32
N THR A 59 12.56 -0.91 -10.94
CA THR A 59 12.31 0.25 -10.08
C THR A 59 11.28 1.20 -10.67
N SER A 60 11.24 1.37 -12.00
CA SER A 60 10.27 2.23 -12.69
C SER A 60 8.83 1.82 -12.41
N ILE A 61 8.53 0.51 -12.44
CA ILE A 61 7.18 0.00 -12.14
C ILE A 61 6.81 0.29 -10.68
N LYS A 62 7.77 0.16 -9.75
CA LYS A 62 7.55 0.49 -8.33
C LYS A 62 7.25 1.98 -8.12
N ILE A 63 7.89 2.86 -8.88
CA ILE A 63 7.63 4.31 -8.81
C ILE A 63 6.22 4.61 -9.33
N VAL A 64 5.85 4.07 -10.49
CA VAL A 64 4.51 4.25 -11.06
C VAL A 64 3.43 3.72 -10.11
N LEU A 65 3.62 2.54 -9.53
CA LEU A 65 2.72 1.98 -8.52
C LEU A 65 2.62 2.86 -7.27
N ALA A 66 3.72 3.49 -6.84
CA ALA A 66 3.74 4.31 -5.63
C ALA A 66 2.91 5.58 -5.86
N ILE A 67 3.10 6.22 -7.01
CA ILE A 67 2.31 7.38 -7.44
C ILE A 67 0.84 6.99 -7.55
N PHE A 68 0.54 5.84 -8.15
CA PHE A 68 -0.83 5.34 -8.30
C PHE A 68 -1.51 5.13 -6.94
N ILE A 69 -0.86 4.45 -5.99
CA ILE A 69 -1.42 4.21 -4.65
C ILE A 69 -1.66 5.55 -3.93
N LEU A 70 -0.69 6.46 -3.96
CA LEU A 70 -0.81 7.76 -3.31
C LEU A 70 -1.93 8.60 -3.93
N TRP A 71 -1.99 8.67 -5.27
CA TRP A 71 -3.04 9.40 -5.96
C TRP A 71 -4.42 8.77 -5.72
N ALA A 72 -4.54 7.46 -5.77
CA ALA A 72 -5.83 6.80 -5.60
C ALA A 72 -6.35 6.90 -4.15
N THR A 73 -5.45 6.93 -3.16
CA THR A 73 -5.83 6.99 -1.75
C THR A 73 -5.99 8.43 -1.25
N LEU A 74 -5.14 9.37 -1.68
CA LEU A 74 -5.22 10.78 -1.31
C LEU A 74 -6.13 11.59 -2.23
N GLY A 75 -6.05 11.36 -3.54
CA GLY A 75 -6.69 12.17 -4.58
C GLY A 75 -8.18 11.88 -4.77
N VAL A 76 -8.65 10.69 -4.37
CA VAL A 76 -10.09 10.38 -4.34
C VAL A 76 -10.75 10.92 -3.04
N GLY A 77 -9.99 11.55 -2.14
CA GLY A 77 -10.50 12.20 -0.93
C GLY A 77 -10.90 11.23 0.19
N GLU A 78 -11.09 9.94 -0.10
CA GLU A 78 -11.63 9.03 0.89
C GLU A 78 -10.70 8.77 2.09
N LEU A 79 -9.37 8.92 1.95
CA LEU A 79 -8.48 8.60 3.08
C LEU A 79 -8.69 9.56 4.25
N PHE A 80 -8.89 10.86 4.01
CA PHE A 80 -9.14 11.83 5.08
C PHE A 80 -10.50 11.60 5.74
N ASP A 81 -11.55 11.38 4.93
CA ASP A 81 -12.88 11.06 5.43
C ASP A 81 -12.89 9.77 6.28
N LYS A 82 -12.11 8.75 5.87
CA LYS A 82 -11.92 7.51 6.64
C LYS A 82 -11.20 7.73 7.96
N ILE A 83 -10.19 8.61 7.98
CA ILE A 83 -9.49 8.96 9.22
C ILE A 83 -10.45 9.67 10.19
N ASP A 84 -11.33 10.55 9.69
CA ASP A 84 -12.36 11.20 10.52
C ASP A 84 -13.39 10.20 11.06
N LEU A 85 -13.79 9.21 10.26
CA LEU A 85 -14.64 8.10 10.73
C LEU A 85 -13.99 7.30 11.85
N ILE A 86 -12.70 6.93 11.70
CA ILE A 86 -11.92 6.25 12.74
C ILE A 86 -11.93 7.08 14.04
N MET A 87 -11.67 8.39 13.93
CA MET A 87 -11.61 9.29 15.08
C MET A 87 -12.96 9.42 15.82
N ASN A 88 -14.08 9.32 15.10
CA ASN A 88 -15.41 9.34 15.68
C ASN A 88 -15.77 8.01 16.36
N ASP A 89 -15.37 6.88 15.78
CA ASP A 89 -15.60 5.54 16.35
C ASP A 89 -14.90 5.38 17.72
N PHE A 90 -13.69 5.92 17.87
CA PHE A 90 -12.95 5.91 19.13
C PHE A 90 -13.49 6.87 20.22
N LYS A 91 -14.43 7.76 19.88
CA LYS A 91 -15.04 8.69 20.84
C LYS A 91 -16.36 8.18 21.44
N SER A 92 -16.91 7.08 20.90
CA SER A 92 -18.09 6.40 21.46
C SER A 92 -17.70 5.38 22.52
#